data_AF-A0A3B0VSE3-F1
#
_entry.id   AF-A0A3B0VSE3-F1
#
_cell.length_a   1.000
_cell.length_b   1.000
_cell.length_c   1.000
_cell.angle_alpha   90.00
_cell.angle_beta   90.00
_cell.angle_gamma   90.00
#
_symmetry.space_group_name_H-M   'P 1'
#
loop_
_entity.id
_entity.type
_entity.pdbx_description
1 polymer ?
#
loop_
_entity_poly.entity_id
_entity_poly.type
_entity_poly.pdbx_seq_one_letter_code
_entity_poly.pdbx_strand_id
1 'polypeptide(L)'
;MLTLDPLREQAHRLLMRLLARDGQLNAALSQYESCRQILAGELGVEPAVETTQLYQRITAAKQNERQSLPTPTTPFIGREAELAQISQQLDQPECRLGMKRCFQNLLGEEMVMTSKL
;
A
#
# COMPACT_ATOMS: atom_id res chain seq x y z
N MET A 1 6.68 35.55 16.64
CA MET A 1 5.70 35.09 15.63
C MET A 1 6.47 34.75 14.37
N LEU A 2 6.63 33.46 14.04
CA LEU A 2 7.18 33.03 12.74
C LEU A 2 6.03 33.06 11.74
N THR A 3 5.88 34.18 11.02
CA THR A 3 5.09 34.25 9.81
C THR A 3 5.72 33.25 8.83
N LEU A 4 5.12 32.06 8.73
CA LEU A 4 5.55 31.02 7.80
C LEU A 4 5.19 31.53 6.42
N ASP A 5 6.20 32.06 5.74
CA ASP A 5 6.11 32.38 4.32
C ASP A 5 5.63 31.11 3.59
N PRO A 6 4.44 31.11 2.97
CA PRO A 6 3.85 29.91 2.39
C PRO A 6 4.68 29.32 1.24
N LEU A 7 5.67 30.05 0.71
CA LEU A 7 6.64 29.54 -0.26
C LEU A 7 7.85 28.83 0.36
N ARG A 8 8.04 28.89 1.69
CA ARG A 8 9.19 28.25 2.33
C ARG A 8 9.00 26.74 2.44
N GLU A 9 9.55 26.02 1.46
CA GLU A 9 9.63 24.56 1.46
C GLU A 9 10.20 23.97 2.76
N GLN A 10 11.10 24.68 3.43
CA GLN A 10 11.69 24.24 4.70
C GLN A 10 10.64 24.10 5.82
N ALA A 11 9.64 24.99 5.86
CA ALA A 11 8.53 24.91 6.80
C ALA A 11 7.65 23.68 6.51
N HIS A 12 7.31 23.47 5.23
CA HIS A 12 6.56 22.29 4.80
C HIS A 12 7.28 20.99 5.15
N ARG A 13 8.60 20.91 4.91
CA ARG A 13 9.41 19.74 5.31
C ARG A 13 9.42 19.49 6.81
N LEU A 14 9.50 20.54 7.63
CA LEU A 14 9.44 20.40 9.08
C LEU A 14 8.07 19.87 9.53
N LEU A 15 6.99 20.43 9.00
CA LEU A 15 5.64 19.96 9.31
C LEU A 15 5.41 18.50 8.87
N MET A 16 5.84 18.13 7.66
CA MET A 16 5.80 16.74 7.19
C MET A 16 6.56 15.79 8.12
N ARG A 17 7.73 16.19 8.62
CA ARG A 17 8.50 15.36 9.59
C ARG A 17 7.80 15.23 10.93
N LEU A 18 7.15 16.29 11.42
CA LEU A 18 6.40 16.26 12.67
C LEU A 18 5.18 15.34 12.54
N LEU A 19 4.40 15.49 11.47
CA LEU A 19 3.24 14.64 11.17
C LEU A 19 3.66 13.17 11.00
N ALA A 20 4.78 12.92 10.33
CA ALA A 20 5.30 11.57 10.17
C ALA A 20 5.72 10.94 11.52
N ARG A 21 6.29 11.73 12.43
CA ARG A 21 6.64 11.27 13.79
C ARG A 21 5.43 11.04 14.67
N ASP A 22 4.35 11.78 14.45
CA ASP A 22 3.08 11.63 15.16
C ASP A 22 2.24 10.44 14.62
N GLY A 23 2.74 9.70 13.62
CA GLY A 23 2.03 8.59 12.98
C GLY A 23 0.96 9.05 11.97
N GLN A 24 0.81 10.36 11.75
CA GLN A 24 -0.15 10.93 10.81
C GLN A 24 0.41 10.95 9.37
N LEU A 25 0.78 9.78 8.84
CA LEU A 25 1.43 9.67 7.53
C LEU A 25 0.56 10.23 6.39
N ASN A 26 -0.77 10.04 6.45
CA ASN A 26 -1.68 10.61 5.44
C ASN A 26 -1.64 12.13 5.43
N ALA A 27 -1.67 12.77 6.60
CA ALA A 27 -1.59 14.22 6.70
C ALA A 27 -0.25 14.74 6.18
N ALA A 28 0.84 14.02 6.46
CA ALA A 28 2.17 14.36 5.94
C ALA A 28 2.24 14.28 4.39
N LEU A 29 1.58 13.31 3.77
CA LEU A 29 1.50 13.19 2.31
C LEU A 29 0.63 14.29 1.69
N SER A 30 -0.52 14.59 2.28
CA SER A 30 -1.36 15.72 1.82
C SER A 30 -0.63 17.06 1.92
N GLN A 31 0.20 17.24 2.96
CA GLN A 31 1.00 18.45 3.11
C GLN A 31 2.01 18.66 1.97
N TYR A 32 2.59 17.58 1.44
CA TYR A 32 3.45 17.62 0.26
C TYR A 32 2.67 18.03 -0.99
N GLU A 33 1.48 17.45 -1.20
CA GLU A 33 0.63 17.77 -2.33
C GLU A 33 0.23 19.25 -2.34
N SER A 34 -0.15 19.81 -1.19
CA SER A 34 -0.42 21.24 -1.05
C SER A 34 0.81 22.09 -1.37
N CYS A 35 1.99 21.70 -0.87
CA CYS A 35 3.23 22.42 -1.17
C CYS A 35 3.54 22.40 -2.68
N ARG A 36 3.40 21.25 -3.34
CA ARG A 36 3.58 21.13 -4.80
C ARG A 36 2.60 22.02 -5.57
N GLN A 37 1.33 22.07 -5.15
CA GLN A 37 0.32 22.91 -5.81
C GLN A 37 0.63 24.39 -5.66
N ILE A 38 1.07 24.83 -4.47
CA ILE A 38 1.46 26.24 -4.22
C ILE A 38 2.69 26.61 -5.05
N LEU A 39 3.74 25.78 -5.05
CA LEU A 39 4.95 26.04 -5.83
C LEU A 39 4.68 26.06 -7.34
N ALA A 40 3.86 25.13 -7.83
CA ALA A 40 3.47 25.10 -9.24
C ALA A 40 2.60 26.31 -9.63
N GLY A 41 1.70 26.75 -8.73
CA GLY A 41 0.81 27.89 -8.98
C GLY A 41 1.50 29.25 -8.92
N GLU A 42 2.37 29.46 -7.93
CA GLU A 42 2.99 30.77 -7.66
C GLU A 42 4.34 30.96 -8.37
N LEU A 43 5.12 29.89 -8.50
CA LEU A 43 6.49 29.94 -9.02
C LEU A 43 6.66 29.14 -10.32
N GLY A 44 5.72 28.26 -10.67
CA GLY A 44 5.86 27.34 -11.81
C GLY A 44 7.01 26.34 -11.67
N VAL A 45 7.48 26.10 -10.44
CA VAL A 45 8.60 25.20 -10.15
C VAL A 45 8.14 23.93 -9.45
N GLU A 46 8.88 22.85 -9.69
CA GLU A 46 8.73 21.61 -8.93
C GLU A 46 9.40 21.74 -7.54
N PRO A 47 8.92 20.99 -6.53
CA PRO A 47 9.49 20.99 -5.19
C PRO A 47 10.95 20.50 -5.20
N ALA A 48 11.73 21.02 -4.25
CA ALA A 48 13.13 20.65 -4.09
C ALA A 48 13.30 19.15 -3.85
N VAL A 49 14.43 18.61 -4.32
CA VAL A 49 14.79 17.18 -4.21
C VAL A 49 14.69 16.68 -2.77
N GLU A 50 15.09 17.50 -1.79
CA GLU A 50 15.02 17.19 -0.37
C GLU A 50 13.58 16.96 0.12
N THR A 51 12.63 17.71 -0.43
CA THR A 51 11.19 17.62 -0.15
C THR A 51 10.62 16.34 -0.77
N THR A 52 10.99 16.03 -2.02
CA THR A 52 10.59 14.80 -2.71
C THR A 52 11.17 13.54 -2.05
N GLN A 53 12.43 13.58 -1.61
CA GLN A 53 13.03 12.47 -0.87
C GLN A 53 12.31 12.20 0.46
N LEU A 54 11.89 13.26 1.16
CA LEU A 54 11.10 13.10 2.38
C LEU A 54 9.74 12.46 2.09
N TYR A 55 9.05 12.88 1.03
CA TYR A 55 7.80 12.27 0.57
C TYR A 55 7.99 10.77 0.28
N GLN A 56 9.03 10.40 -0.46
CA GLN A 56 9.32 8.99 -0.77
C GLN A 56 9.53 8.14 0.48
N ARG A 57 10.27 8.67 1.48
CA ARG A 57 10.49 7.97 2.76
C ARG A 57 9.17 7.75 3.51
N ILE A 58 8.30 8.76 3.56
CA ILE A 58 7.00 8.67 4.23
C ILE A 58 6.08 7.66 3.52
N THR A 59 6.06 7.66 2.19
CA THR A 59 5.30 6.69 1.40
C THR A 59 5.78 5.26 1.65
N ALA A 60 7.10 5.03 1.69
CA ALA A 60 7.67 3.72 2.00
C ALA A 60 7.31 3.26 3.42
N ALA A 61 7.37 4.16 4.41
CA ALA A 61 6.95 3.86 5.78
C ALA A 61 5.48 3.43 5.85
N LYS A 62 4.60 4.17 5.17
CA LYS A 62 3.16 3.85 5.09
C LYS A 62 2.88 2.51 4.41
N GLN A 63 3.66 2.15 3.38
CA GLN A 63 3.56 0.85 2.73
C GLN A 63 3.99 -0.28 3.67
N ASN A 64 5.06 -0.07 4.43
CA ASN A 64 5.53 -1.03 5.42
C ASN A 64 4.50 -1.27 6.54
N GLU A 65 3.82 -0.22 7.01
CA GLU A 65 2.72 -0.36 7.98
C GLU A 65 1.58 -1.25 7.46
N ARG A 66 1.19 -1.10 6.19
CA ARG A 66 0.17 -1.96 5.56
C ARG A 66 0.64 -3.41 5.38
N GLN A 67 1.94 -3.60 5.23
CA GLN A 67 2.58 -4.91 5.04
C GLN A 67 3.05 -5.54 6.36
N SER A 68 2.80 -4.87 7.50
CA SER A 68 3.14 -5.35 8.83
C SER A 68 2.20 -6.47 9.26
N LEU A 69 2.24 -7.59 8.54
CA LEU A 69 1.71 -8.85 9.02
C LEU A 69 2.72 -9.43 10.02
N PRO A 70 2.29 -9.92 11.18
CA PRO A 70 3.18 -10.59 12.12
C PRO A 70 3.86 -11.76 11.41
N THR A 71 5.19 -11.84 11.50
CA THR A 71 5.93 -12.98 10.96
C THR A 71 5.50 -14.22 11.74
N PRO A 72 5.05 -15.29 11.06
CA PRO A 72 4.60 -16.50 11.76
C PRO A 72 5.76 -17.06 12.57
N THR A 73 5.56 -17.21 13.89
CA THR A 73 6.57 -17.69 14.84
C THR A 73 6.89 -19.18 14.66
N THR A 74 6.05 -19.90 13.91
CA THR A 74 6.24 -21.31 13.58
C THR A 74 6.14 -21.52 12.07
N PRO A 75 6.98 -22.40 11.48
CA PRO A 75 6.78 -22.81 10.11
C PRO A 75 5.42 -23.51 9.98
N PHE A 76 4.72 -23.26 8.87
CA PHE A 76 3.46 -23.93 8.56
C PHE A 76 3.71 -25.39 8.16
N ILE A 77 3.94 -26.26 9.15
CA ILE A 77 4.14 -27.69 8.93
C ILE A 77 2.78 -28.35 8.63
N GLY A 78 2.70 -29.12 7.53
CA GLY A 78 1.50 -29.91 7.21
C GLY A 78 0.41 -29.16 6.46
N ARG A 79 0.69 -27.95 5.94
CA ARG A 79 -0.25 -27.14 5.14
C ARG A 79 0.03 -27.17 3.64
N GLU A 80 0.77 -28.16 3.17
CA GLU A 80 1.20 -28.25 1.77
C GLU A 80 -0.02 -28.38 0.83
N ALA A 81 -1.08 -29.07 1.27
CA ALA A 81 -2.32 -29.20 0.52
C ALA A 81 -3.08 -27.87 0.41
N GLU A 82 -3.22 -27.14 1.50
CA GLU A 82 -3.89 -25.84 1.54
C GLU A 82 -3.10 -24.78 0.74
N LEU A 83 -1.76 -24.80 0.83
CA LEU A 83 -0.90 -23.93 0.03
C LEU A 83 -1.01 -24.24 -1.47
N ALA A 84 -1.05 -25.51 -1.85
CA ALA A 84 -1.29 -25.92 -3.23
C ALA A 84 -2.66 -25.39 -3.73
N GLN A 85 -3.69 -25.50 -2.90
CA GLN A 85 -5.04 -25.02 -3.22
C GLN A 85 -5.09 -23.49 -3.37
N ILE A 86 -4.44 -22.74 -2.49
CA ILE A 86 -4.32 -21.27 -2.60
C ILE A 86 -3.53 -20.88 -3.84
N SER A 87 -2.41 -21.55 -4.13
CA SER A 87 -1.60 -21.26 -5.32
C SER A 87 -2.38 -21.49 -6.61
N GLN A 88 -3.13 -22.59 -6.69
CA GLN A 88 -3.99 -22.90 -7.83
C GLN A 88 -5.08 -21.85 -8.01
N GLN A 89 -5.71 -21.38 -6.92
CA GLN A 89 -6.73 -20.33 -6.99
C GLN A 89 -6.15 -18.96 -7.39
N LEU A 90 -4.92 -18.63 -6.97
CA LEU A 90 -4.24 -17.39 -7.38
C LEU A 90 -3.79 -17.41 -8.84
N ASP A 91 -3.50 -18.59 -9.39
CA ASP A 91 -3.17 -18.78 -10.81
C ASP A 91 -4.40 -18.70 -11.72
N GLN A 92 -5.61 -18.83 -11.17
CA GLN A 92 -6.82 -18.65 -11.96
C GLN A 92 -7.00 -17.18 -12.36
N PRO A 93 -7.15 -16.89 -13.68
CA PRO A 93 -7.30 -15.53 -14.17
C PRO A 93 -8.58 -14.84 -13.68
N GLU A 94 -9.58 -15.62 -13.24
CA GLU A 94 -10.82 -15.12 -12.63
C GLU A 94 -10.64 -14.56 -11.21
N CYS A 95 -9.57 -14.90 -10.49
CA CYS A 95 -9.33 -14.46 -9.11
C CYS A 95 -8.35 -13.29 -8.97
N ARG A 96 -7.81 -12.75 -10.08
CA ARG A 96 -7.02 -11.51 -10.03
C ARG A 96 -7.92 -10.34 -9.64
N LEU A 97 -7.86 -9.99 -8.36
CA LEU A 97 -8.31 -8.73 -7.74
C LEU A 97 -8.60 -7.64 -8.78
N GLY A 98 -9.87 -7.55 -9.19
CA GLY A 98 -10.30 -6.52 -10.12
C GLY A 98 -11.45 -6.85 -11.07
N MET A 99 -11.90 -8.11 -11.22
CA MET A 99 -13.07 -8.39 -12.05
C MET A 99 -14.20 -9.08 -11.28
N LYS A 100 -15.30 -8.34 -11.14
CA LYS A 100 -16.59 -8.84 -10.67
C LYS A 100 -17.03 -10.05 -11.51
N ARG A 101 -16.93 -11.27 -10.98
CA ARG A 101 -17.91 -12.38 -11.08
C ARG A 101 -17.22 -13.71 -10.73
N CYS A 102 -17.44 -14.20 -9.52
CA CYS A 102 -17.52 -15.64 -9.24
C CYS A 102 -18.41 -15.82 -8.01
N PHE A 103 -19.71 -15.51 -8.17
CA PHE A 103 -20.77 -15.87 -7.23
C PHE A 103 -21.40 -17.23 -7.59
N GLN A 104 -20.70 -18.09 -8.33
CA GLN A 104 -21.28 -19.32 -8.87
C GLN A 104 -20.20 -20.39 -8.95
N ASN A 105 -19.96 -21.06 -7.83
CA ASN A 105 -19.56 -22.47 -7.79
C ASN A 105 -19.78 -23.00 -6.38
N LEU A 106 -21.05 -22.93 -5.98
CA LEU A 106 -21.60 -23.75 -4.91
C LEU A 106 -22.85 -24.38 -5.54
N LEU A 107 -22.72 -25.63 -6.00
CA LEU A 107 -23.72 -26.63 -6.40
C LEU A 107 -23.27 -27.35 -7.69
N GLY A 108 -22.92 -28.63 -7.57
CA GLY A 108 -22.67 -29.51 -8.71
C GLY A 108 -21.72 -30.66 -8.38
N GLU A 109 -22.25 -31.70 -7.74
CA GLU A 109 -21.67 -33.04 -7.71
C GLU A 109 -21.45 -33.57 -9.15
N GLU A 110 -20.38 -34.34 -9.38
CA GLU A 110 -20.47 -35.65 -10.04
C GLU A 110 -19.14 -36.42 -10.00
N MET A 111 -19.14 -37.47 -9.17
CA MET A 111 -18.78 -38.84 -9.53
C MET A 111 -17.68 -39.04 -10.59
N VAL A 112 -16.47 -39.41 -10.14
CA VAL A 112 -15.56 -40.24 -10.93
C VAL A 112 -15.09 -41.43 -10.10
N MET A 113 -15.86 -42.51 -10.22
CA MET A 113 -15.37 -43.88 -10.07
C MET A 113 -14.19 -44.09 -11.04
N THR A 114 -12.98 -44.27 -10.53
CA THR A 114 -11.91 -44.95 -11.27
C THR A 114 -11.45 -46.17 -10.48
N SER A 115 -12.07 -47.29 -10.85
CA SER A 115 -11.49 -48.63 -11.02
C SER A 115 -10.18 -48.94 -10.29
N LYS A 116 -10.22 -49.88 -9.34
CA LYS A 116 -9.07 -50.70 -8.99
C LYS A 116 -9.52 -52.15 -8.76
N LEU A 117 -8.96 -53.02 -9.61
CA LEU A 117 -9.05 -54.48 -9.74
C LEU A 117 -10.31 -55.05 -10.41
#